data_AF-A0A358Q2S7-F1
#
_entry.id   AF-A0A358Q2S7-F1
#
_cell.length_a   1.000
_cell.length_b   1.000
_cell.length_c   1.000
_cell.angle_alpha   90.00
_cell.angle_beta   90.00
_cell.angle_gamma   90.00
#
_symmetry.space_group_name_H-M   'P 1'
#
loop_
_entity.id
_entity.type
_entity.pdbx_description
1 polymer ?
#
loop_
_entity_poly.entity_id
_entity_poly.type
_entity_poly.pdbx_seq_one_letter_code
_entity_poly.pdbx_strand_id
1 'polypeptide(L)'
;MKDLKLAGLKAERSSIEINGVTLGGKEIILMGGPCAVESSIQMSQSAITVKKAGGKILRGGVFKPRTSPYSFQGLGLEGLNYLVQAAREQDLLCVTEVIDAPSLELVIDKVDIIQIGARNMQNFELLKLAGKIQKPVILKRGLSATIEEWLLAAEYILAAGNPQVILCERGIRTYEPSTRNTLDLSAVGVAKELSHLPVIVDPSHAAGRRDLIASLSKAAIAMGADGLLIETHPNPAEAVSDGPQSLTPEQFIQLAGELGVVAQSVNRVFAKSLKSGQDTLESLRTQIDSIDQAIIESLAARMEIVRKVGDQKRLDRVKDTNREKEILQRLVNQAMELQLPTDLVKKIYPLIFESAVQSQIKDKLAKDKDLERVSEL
;
A
#
# COMPACT_ATOMS: atom_id res chain seq x y z
N MET A 1 15.97 -23.95 2.93
CA MET A 1 16.87 -22.76 2.95
C MET A 1 18.33 -23.03 2.57
N LYS A 2 18.79 -24.26 2.29
CA LYS A 2 20.25 -24.54 2.25
C LYS A 2 20.99 -24.12 0.97
N ASP A 3 20.30 -23.77 -0.12
CA ASP A 3 20.90 -23.31 -1.40
C ASP A 3 20.04 -22.25 -2.15
N LEU A 4 19.32 -21.36 -1.44
CA LEU A 4 18.47 -20.33 -2.09
C LEU A 4 19.34 -19.22 -2.72
N LYS A 5 19.25 -18.94 -4.03
CA LYS A 5 20.08 -17.86 -4.62
C LYS A 5 19.43 -17.03 -5.73
N LEU A 6 18.37 -16.30 -5.39
CA LEU A 6 17.68 -15.29 -6.21
C LEU A 6 18.66 -14.44 -7.04
N ALA A 7 18.75 -14.75 -8.34
CA ALA A 7 20.02 -14.78 -9.08
C ALA A 7 20.91 -13.53 -8.93
N GLY A 8 21.89 -13.65 -8.02
CA GLY A 8 23.05 -12.76 -7.84
C GLY A 8 23.03 -11.81 -6.63
N LEU A 9 21.96 -11.82 -5.82
CA LEU A 9 21.72 -11.08 -4.57
C LEU A 9 22.75 -10.00 -4.15
N LYS A 10 22.47 -8.74 -4.49
CA LYS A 10 23.14 -7.56 -3.90
C LYS A 10 22.32 -7.04 -2.70
N ALA A 11 22.97 -6.40 -1.74
CA ALA A 11 22.38 -5.94 -0.47
C ALA A 11 21.19 -4.95 -0.62
N GLU A 12 20.95 -4.43 -1.82
CA GLU A 12 19.89 -3.48 -2.12
C GLU A 12 18.68 -4.18 -2.75
N ARG A 13 17.48 -3.71 -2.41
CA ARG A 13 16.24 -4.19 -3.02
C ARG A 13 16.16 -3.81 -4.49
N SER A 14 15.64 -4.71 -5.30
CA SER A 14 15.31 -4.45 -6.70
C SER A 14 14.12 -3.51 -6.81
N SER A 15 14.25 -2.58 -7.75
CA SER A 15 13.14 -1.83 -8.31
C SER A 15 12.99 -2.15 -9.78
N ILE A 16 11.75 -2.33 -10.24
CA ILE A 16 11.42 -2.58 -11.65
C ILE A 16 10.73 -1.34 -12.19
N GLU A 17 11.37 -0.67 -13.15
CA GLU A 17 10.84 0.54 -13.79
C GLU A 17 10.26 0.21 -15.16
N ILE A 18 9.04 0.68 -15.41
CA ILE A 18 8.27 0.42 -16.63
C ILE A 18 7.57 1.72 -17.02
N ASN A 19 8.03 2.39 -18.07
CA ASN A 19 7.47 3.66 -18.56
C ASN A 19 7.17 4.68 -17.44
N GLY A 20 8.12 4.89 -16.51
CA GLY A 20 7.99 5.83 -15.39
C GLY A 20 7.19 5.31 -14.18
N VAL A 21 6.76 4.05 -14.18
CA VAL A 21 6.17 3.36 -13.00
C VAL A 21 7.23 2.46 -12.36
N THR A 22 7.51 2.66 -11.08
CA THR A 22 8.52 1.87 -10.35
C THR A 22 7.87 0.96 -9.30
N LEU A 23 7.99 -0.36 -9.47
CA LEU A 23 7.63 -1.36 -8.46
C LEU A 23 8.83 -1.66 -7.56
N GLY A 24 8.62 -1.68 -6.24
CA GLY A 24 9.69 -1.85 -5.24
C GLY A 24 10.29 -0.54 -4.70
N GLY A 25 9.81 0.62 -5.19
CA GLY A 25 10.18 1.95 -4.69
C GLY A 25 9.38 2.39 -3.46
N LYS A 26 9.52 3.67 -3.06
CA LYS A 26 8.77 4.22 -1.91
C LYS A 26 7.26 4.28 -2.16
N GLU A 27 6.87 4.49 -3.42
CA GLU A 27 5.47 4.51 -3.83
C GLU A 27 4.88 3.10 -3.85
N ILE A 28 3.66 2.97 -3.33
CA ILE A 28 2.84 1.77 -3.41
C ILE A 28 2.06 1.81 -4.72
N ILE A 29 2.24 0.79 -5.55
CA ILE A 29 1.59 0.74 -6.86
C ILE A 29 0.22 0.07 -6.75
N LEU A 30 -0.85 0.82 -7.06
CA LEU A 30 -2.20 0.28 -7.18
C LEU A 30 -2.44 -0.23 -8.60
N MET A 31 -2.78 -1.51 -8.71
CA MET A 31 -3.20 -2.18 -9.93
C MET A 31 -4.66 -2.58 -9.78
N GLY A 32 -5.48 -2.27 -10.79
CA GLY A 32 -6.91 -2.53 -10.74
C GLY A 32 -7.45 -2.96 -12.09
N GLY A 33 -8.60 -3.61 -12.08
CA GLY A 33 -9.35 -3.98 -13.27
C GLY A 33 -10.13 -5.27 -13.05
N PRO A 34 -10.89 -5.72 -14.05
CA PRO A 34 -11.79 -6.86 -13.91
C PRO A 34 -11.05 -8.20 -13.78
N CYS A 35 -11.76 -9.20 -13.28
CA CYS A 35 -11.29 -10.59 -13.26
C CYS A 35 -11.04 -11.14 -14.66
N ALA A 36 -11.95 -10.89 -15.59
CA ALA A 36 -11.87 -11.29 -17.00
C ALA A 36 -12.20 -10.09 -17.89
N VAL A 37 -11.63 -10.05 -19.09
CA VAL A 37 -12.04 -9.07 -20.10
C VAL A 37 -13.33 -9.54 -20.76
N GLU A 38 -14.37 -8.71 -20.71
CA GLU A 38 -15.72 -9.08 -21.15
C GLU A 38 -16.16 -8.30 -22.40
N SER A 39 -15.78 -7.03 -22.50
CA SER A 39 -16.05 -6.17 -23.67
C SER A 39 -15.16 -4.93 -23.68
N SER A 40 -15.13 -4.22 -24.81
CA SER A 40 -14.42 -2.94 -24.94
C SER A 40 -14.98 -1.86 -23.99
N ILE A 41 -16.31 -1.78 -23.85
CA ILE A 41 -16.99 -0.81 -22.98
C ILE A 41 -16.62 -1.06 -21.51
N GLN A 42 -16.70 -2.32 -21.07
CA GLN A 42 -16.36 -2.75 -19.72
C GLN A 42 -14.88 -2.43 -19.40
N MET A 43 -13.97 -2.67 -20.33
CA MET A 43 -12.56 -2.35 -20.15
C MET A 43 -12.29 -0.84 -20.10
N SER A 44 -12.91 -0.05 -20.97
CA SER A 44 -12.76 1.41 -20.98
C SER A 44 -13.23 2.03 -19.65
N GLN A 45 -14.40 1.63 -19.15
CA GLN A 45 -14.92 2.07 -17.85
C GLN A 45 -14.01 1.64 -16.68
N SER A 46 -13.45 0.43 -16.75
CA SER A 46 -12.51 -0.07 -15.75
C SER A 46 -11.22 0.76 -15.74
N ALA A 47 -10.66 1.08 -16.92
CA ALA A 47 -9.47 1.90 -17.05
C ALA A 47 -9.66 3.30 -16.45
N ILE A 48 -10.80 3.95 -16.74
CA ILE A 48 -11.16 5.24 -16.17
C ILE A 48 -11.22 5.16 -14.64
N THR A 49 -11.85 4.12 -14.09
CA THR A 49 -11.95 3.89 -12.65
C THR A 49 -10.58 3.73 -12.01
N VAL A 50 -9.70 2.93 -12.62
CA VAL A 50 -8.34 2.70 -12.15
C VAL A 50 -7.54 3.99 -12.14
N LYS A 51 -7.58 4.77 -13.23
CA LYS A 51 -6.90 6.06 -13.34
C LYS A 51 -7.41 7.06 -12.29
N LYS A 52 -8.74 7.17 -12.09
CA LYS A 52 -9.36 8.04 -11.07
C LYS A 52 -8.97 7.67 -9.64
N ALA A 53 -8.71 6.40 -9.37
CA ALA A 53 -8.21 5.94 -8.08
C ALA A 53 -6.71 6.21 -7.87
N GLY A 54 -6.00 6.74 -8.88
CA GLY A 54 -4.55 6.88 -8.87
C GLY A 54 -3.81 5.57 -9.13
N GLY A 55 -4.50 4.55 -9.63
CA GLY A 55 -3.87 3.32 -10.11
C GLY A 55 -3.02 3.59 -11.35
N LYS A 56 -1.98 2.78 -11.52
CA LYS A 56 -1.01 2.93 -12.63
C LYS A 56 -1.02 1.75 -13.60
N ILE A 57 -1.66 0.65 -13.23
CA ILE A 57 -1.65 -0.59 -13.98
C ILE A 57 -3.08 -1.14 -14.07
N LEU A 58 -3.54 -1.33 -15.31
CA LEU A 58 -4.81 -1.96 -15.64
C LEU A 58 -4.60 -3.48 -15.78
N ARG A 59 -5.30 -4.26 -14.98
CA ARG A 59 -5.32 -5.73 -15.11
C ARG A 59 -6.57 -6.20 -15.86
N GLY A 60 -6.45 -7.29 -16.60
CA GLY A 60 -7.60 -7.95 -17.23
C GLY A 60 -7.24 -9.35 -17.72
N GLY A 61 -7.97 -10.38 -17.29
CA GLY A 61 -7.69 -11.76 -17.70
C GLY A 61 -8.27 -12.05 -19.09
N VAL A 62 -7.42 -12.31 -20.07
CA VAL A 62 -7.85 -12.65 -21.45
C VAL A 62 -7.87 -14.15 -21.71
N PHE A 63 -7.11 -14.91 -20.91
CA PHE A 63 -7.17 -16.36 -20.79
C PHE A 63 -7.55 -16.73 -19.35
N LYS A 64 -8.51 -17.63 -19.16
CA LYS A 64 -9.00 -18.01 -17.82
C LYS A 64 -8.76 -19.51 -17.56
N PRO A 65 -7.80 -19.89 -16.69
CA PRO A 65 -7.61 -21.29 -16.28
C PRO A 65 -8.70 -21.68 -15.27
N ARG A 66 -9.88 -22.03 -15.79
CA ARG A 66 -11.07 -22.34 -14.98
C ARG A 66 -11.03 -23.78 -14.47
N THR A 67 -11.56 -23.98 -13.27
CA THR A 67 -11.75 -25.32 -12.70
C THR A 67 -12.78 -26.13 -13.49
N SER A 68 -13.80 -25.48 -14.05
CA SER A 68 -14.83 -26.11 -14.88
C SER A 68 -14.63 -25.73 -16.36
N PRO A 69 -14.68 -26.70 -17.30
CA PRO A 69 -14.52 -26.43 -18.73
C PRO A 69 -15.70 -25.67 -19.33
N TYR A 70 -16.87 -25.67 -18.68
CA TYR A 70 -18.07 -24.96 -19.16
C TYR A 70 -18.12 -23.50 -18.73
N SER A 71 -17.17 -23.06 -17.91
CA SER A 71 -17.06 -21.67 -17.50
C SER A 71 -16.51 -20.81 -18.65
N PHE A 72 -16.77 -19.50 -18.61
CA PHE A 72 -16.14 -18.55 -19.53
C PHE A 72 -14.60 -18.68 -19.52
N GLN A 73 -14.02 -18.92 -20.70
CA GLN A 73 -12.60 -19.21 -20.89
C GLN A 73 -11.75 -17.97 -21.19
N GLY A 74 -12.40 -16.81 -21.43
CA GLY A 74 -11.74 -15.58 -21.88
C GLY A 74 -11.89 -15.33 -23.38
N LEU A 75 -11.67 -14.08 -23.80
CA LEU A 75 -11.78 -13.65 -25.21
C LEU A 75 -10.47 -13.80 -26.01
N GLY A 76 -9.38 -14.27 -25.39
CA GLY A 76 -8.09 -14.42 -26.05
C GLY A 76 -7.60 -13.12 -26.72
N LEU A 77 -7.30 -13.19 -28.02
CA LEU A 77 -6.77 -12.07 -28.80
C LEU A 77 -7.69 -10.84 -28.80
N GLU A 78 -9.00 -11.04 -28.88
CA GLU A 78 -9.95 -9.94 -28.92
C GLU A 78 -9.94 -9.19 -27.57
N GLY A 79 -10.02 -9.92 -26.46
CA GLY A 79 -9.92 -9.34 -25.13
C GLY A 79 -8.58 -8.65 -24.87
N LEU A 80 -7.49 -9.18 -25.44
CA LEU A 80 -6.19 -8.53 -25.36
C LEU A 80 -6.18 -7.17 -26.06
N ASN A 81 -6.79 -7.06 -27.24
CA ASN A 81 -6.89 -5.79 -27.94
C ASN A 81 -7.71 -4.77 -27.11
N TYR A 82 -8.81 -5.20 -26.48
CA TYR A 82 -9.59 -4.33 -25.59
C TYR A 82 -8.80 -3.84 -24.37
N LEU A 83 -8.05 -4.73 -23.73
CA LEU A 83 -7.21 -4.39 -22.57
C LEU A 83 -6.14 -3.35 -22.94
N VAL A 84 -5.41 -3.60 -24.03
CA VAL A 84 -4.31 -2.73 -24.48
C VAL A 84 -4.84 -1.37 -24.91
N GLN A 85 -5.97 -1.34 -25.65
CA GLN A 85 -6.59 -0.09 -26.05
C GLN A 85 -7.02 0.74 -24.82
N ALA A 86 -7.76 0.13 -23.89
CA ALA A 86 -8.27 0.84 -22.71
C ALA A 86 -7.13 1.36 -21.81
N ALA A 87 -6.04 0.60 -21.68
CA ALA A 87 -4.86 1.03 -20.92
C ALA A 87 -4.18 2.24 -21.57
N ARG A 88 -3.97 2.21 -22.89
CA ARG A 88 -3.38 3.31 -23.66
C ARG A 88 -4.21 4.59 -23.58
N GLU A 89 -5.53 4.49 -23.73
CA GLU A 89 -6.45 5.64 -23.67
C GLU A 89 -6.41 6.37 -22.32
N GLN A 90 -6.01 5.69 -21.25
CA GLN A 90 -5.94 6.25 -19.90
C GLN A 90 -4.50 6.44 -19.40
N ASP A 91 -3.50 6.23 -20.26
CA ASP A 91 -2.09 6.30 -19.88
C ASP A 91 -1.81 5.41 -18.64
N LEU A 92 -2.17 4.14 -18.77
CA LEU A 92 -1.95 3.08 -17.78
C LEU A 92 -1.08 1.99 -18.42
N LEU A 93 -0.24 1.35 -17.61
CA LEU A 93 0.35 0.06 -18.00
C LEU A 93 -0.74 -1.01 -18.02
N CYS A 94 -0.50 -2.11 -18.71
CA CYS A 94 -1.39 -3.26 -18.71
C CYS A 94 -0.70 -4.57 -18.32
N VAL A 95 -1.45 -5.41 -17.59
CA VAL A 95 -1.03 -6.74 -17.18
C VAL A 95 -2.12 -7.78 -17.50
N THR A 96 -1.70 -8.92 -18.03
CA THR A 96 -2.58 -10.08 -18.25
C THR A 96 -1.89 -11.40 -17.94
N GLU A 97 -2.70 -12.43 -17.68
CA GLU A 97 -2.21 -13.77 -17.34
C GLU A 97 -1.91 -14.61 -18.58
N VAL A 98 -0.79 -15.32 -18.54
CA VAL A 98 -0.44 -16.38 -19.50
C VAL A 98 -0.57 -17.74 -18.84
N ILE A 99 -1.06 -18.71 -19.59
CA ILE A 99 -1.36 -20.05 -19.06
C ILE A 99 -0.48 -21.14 -19.66
N ASP A 100 0.16 -20.87 -20.78
CA ASP A 100 0.98 -21.79 -21.58
C ASP A 100 1.87 -21.01 -22.58
N ALA A 101 2.63 -21.71 -23.42
CA ALA A 101 3.51 -21.10 -24.41
C ALA A 101 2.74 -20.33 -25.52
N PRO A 102 1.64 -20.86 -26.11
CA PRO A 102 0.87 -20.12 -27.10
C PRO A 102 0.26 -18.81 -26.58
N SER A 103 -0.28 -18.81 -25.35
CA SER A 103 -0.80 -17.57 -24.73
C SER A 103 0.32 -16.57 -24.48
N LEU A 104 1.51 -17.03 -24.12
CA LEU A 104 2.70 -16.18 -23.95
C LEU A 104 3.12 -15.50 -25.25
N GLU A 105 3.23 -16.26 -26.34
CA GLU A 105 3.56 -15.73 -27.67
C GLU A 105 2.55 -14.67 -28.13
N LEU A 106 1.27 -14.86 -27.82
CA LEU A 106 0.22 -13.93 -28.21
C LEU A 106 0.28 -12.59 -27.45
N VAL A 107 0.69 -12.60 -26.19
CA VAL A 107 0.66 -11.40 -25.32
C VAL A 107 1.97 -10.62 -25.31
N ILE A 108 3.10 -11.29 -25.55
CA ILE A 108 4.44 -10.79 -25.23
C ILE A 108 4.67 -9.39 -25.78
N ASP A 109 4.32 -9.09 -27.03
CA ASP A 109 4.62 -7.80 -27.65
C ASP A 109 3.57 -6.72 -27.39
N LYS A 110 2.47 -7.07 -26.72
CA LYS A 110 1.30 -6.17 -26.57
C LYS A 110 1.11 -5.62 -25.17
N VAL A 111 1.59 -6.32 -24.14
CA VAL A 111 1.43 -5.93 -22.74
C VAL A 111 2.72 -5.43 -22.11
N ASP A 112 2.59 -4.65 -21.03
CA ASP A 112 3.74 -4.14 -20.27
C ASP A 112 4.26 -5.17 -19.27
N ILE A 113 3.36 -5.97 -18.69
CA ILE A 113 3.67 -6.95 -17.64
C ILE A 113 2.96 -8.28 -17.93
N ILE A 114 3.67 -9.38 -17.72
CA ILE A 114 3.13 -10.74 -17.81
C ILE A 114 2.78 -11.22 -16.40
N GLN A 115 1.63 -11.87 -16.23
CA GLN A 115 1.27 -12.54 -14.99
C GLN A 115 1.32 -14.07 -15.16
N ILE A 116 1.98 -14.75 -14.23
CA ILE A 116 1.88 -16.21 -14.05
C ILE A 116 1.01 -16.46 -12.83
N GLY A 117 -0.16 -17.07 -13.06
CA GLY A 117 -1.14 -17.34 -12.03
C GLY A 117 -0.70 -18.43 -11.04
N ALA A 118 -1.38 -18.46 -9.88
CA ALA A 118 -1.05 -19.37 -8.77
C ALA A 118 -1.04 -20.87 -9.16
N ARG A 119 -1.87 -21.26 -10.15
CA ARG A 119 -1.93 -22.65 -10.65
C ARG A 119 -0.70 -23.03 -11.49
N ASN A 120 -0.02 -22.05 -12.07
CA ASN A 120 1.17 -22.21 -12.89
C ASN A 120 2.46 -21.82 -12.16
N MET A 121 2.41 -21.57 -10.84
CA MET A 121 3.61 -21.19 -10.06
C MET A 121 4.73 -22.24 -10.18
N GLN A 122 4.41 -23.52 -10.34
CA GLN A 122 5.40 -24.60 -10.54
C GLN A 122 5.40 -25.16 -11.96
N ASN A 123 4.83 -24.44 -12.93
CA ASN A 123 4.98 -24.79 -14.34
C ASN A 123 6.37 -24.34 -14.82
N PHE A 124 7.40 -25.13 -14.48
CA PHE A 124 8.81 -24.75 -14.69
C PHE A 124 9.15 -24.47 -16.15
N GLU A 125 8.49 -25.13 -17.11
CA GLU A 125 8.70 -24.85 -18.53
C GLU A 125 8.16 -23.47 -18.91
N LEU A 126 6.97 -23.10 -18.43
CA LEU A 126 6.45 -21.74 -18.60
C LEU A 126 7.32 -20.69 -17.90
N LEU A 127 7.84 -20.98 -16.69
CA LEU A 127 8.74 -20.08 -15.98
C LEU A 127 10.06 -19.84 -16.74
N LYS A 128 10.67 -20.89 -17.30
CA LYS A 128 11.88 -20.79 -18.12
C LYS A 128 11.62 -19.98 -19.40
N LEU A 129 10.44 -20.15 -20.02
CA LEU A 129 10.05 -19.35 -21.19
C LEU A 129 9.89 -17.87 -20.81
N ALA A 130 9.19 -17.58 -19.73
CA ALA A 130 9.04 -16.22 -19.21
C ALA A 130 10.39 -15.58 -18.81
N GLY A 131 11.34 -16.39 -18.33
CA GLY A 131 12.69 -15.96 -18.01
C GLY A 131 13.58 -15.61 -19.20
N LYS A 132 13.25 -16.11 -20.40
CA LYS A 132 13.95 -15.73 -21.65
C LYS A 132 13.41 -14.43 -22.24
N ILE A 133 12.30 -13.93 -21.72
CA ILE A 133 11.62 -12.72 -22.19
C ILE A 133 12.07 -11.55 -21.34
N GLN A 134 12.48 -10.45 -21.98
CA GLN A 134 12.90 -9.23 -21.28
C GLN A 134 11.70 -8.35 -20.89
N LYS A 135 10.71 -8.94 -20.22
CA LYS A 135 9.52 -8.24 -19.69
C LYS A 135 9.28 -8.55 -18.22
N PRO A 136 8.77 -7.59 -17.44
CA PRO A 136 8.36 -7.83 -16.06
C PRO A 136 7.37 -8.98 -15.91
N VAL A 137 7.58 -9.82 -14.89
CA VAL A 137 6.72 -10.97 -14.58
C VAL A 137 6.20 -10.87 -13.15
N ILE A 138 4.86 -10.81 -13.01
CA ILE A 138 4.20 -11.05 -11.73
C ILE A 138 4.03 -12.55 -11.53
N LEU A 139 4.68 -13.11 -10.50
CA LEU A 139 4.57 -14.51 -10.11
C LEU A 139 3.68 -14.66 -8.87
N LYS A 140 2.47 -15.17 -9.07
CA LYS A 140 1.54 -15.44 -7.96
C LYS A 140 1.93 -16.69 -7.19
N ARG A 141 1.94 -16.60 -5.86
CA ARG A 141 2.16 -17.77 -4.99
C ARG A 141 1.08 -18.83 -5.20
N GLY A 142 1.49 -20.09 -5.30
CA GLY A 142 0.61 -21.24 -5.35
C GLY A 142 -0.12 -21.43 -4.02
N LEU A 143 -1.40 -21.79 -4.08
CA LEU A 143 -2.26 -21.89 -2.89
C LEU A 143 -1.78 -22.93 -1.85
N SER A 144 -0.95 -23.88 -2.23
CA SER A 144 -0.38 -24.91 -1.36
C SER A 144 1.14 -24.77 -1.20
N ALA A 145 1.74 -23.72 -1.77
CA ALA A 145 3.18 -23.55 -1.78
C ALA A 145 3.68 -22.91 -0.49
N THR A 146 4.81 -23.39 0.00
CA THR A 146 5.63 -22.70 0.99
C THR A 146 6.27 -21.44 0.40
N ILE A 147 6.78 -20.55 1.25
CA ILE A 147 7.52 -19.37 0.82
C ILE A 147 8.81 -19.79 0.10
N GLU A 148 9.48 -20.84 0.56
CA GLU A 148 10.70 -21.36 -0.08
C GLU A 148 10.42 -21.84 -1.51
N GLU A 149 9.36 -22.64 -1.73
CA GLU A 149 8.98 -23.09 -3.08
C GLU A 149 8.61 -21.93 -4.01
N TRP A 150 7.99 -20.89 -3.47
CA TRP A 150 7.64 -19.69 -4.22
C TRP A 150 8.87 -18.88 -4.65
N LEU A 151 9.84 -18.71 -3.74
CA LEU A 151 11.10 -18.04 -4.05
C LEU A 151 11.94 -18.87 -5.04
N LEU A 152 11.95 -20.20 -4.91
CA LEU A 152 12.62 -21.08 -5.88
C LEU A 152 11.94 -21.04 -7.26
N ALA A 153 10.61 -20.91 -7.32
CA ALA A 153 9.91 -20.69 -8.59
C ALA A 153 10.31 -19.35 -9.24
N ALA A 154 10.49 -18.29 -8.46
CA ALA A 154 11.04 -17.02 -8.97
C ALA A 154 12.48 -17.20 -9.49
N GLU A 155 13.29 -18.02 -8.80
CA GLU A 155 14.67 -18.31 -9.22
C GLU A 155 14.75 -18.97 -10.60
N TYR A 156 13.77 -19.80 -11.00
CA TYR A 156 13.73 -20.32 -12.38
C TYR A 156 13.63 -19.22 -13.45
N ILE A 157 12.90 -18.14 -13.17
CA ILE A 157 12.77 -16.99 -14.09
C ILE A 157 14.08 -16.19 -14.10
N LEU A 158 14.64 -15.92 -12.91
CA LEU A 158 15.89 -15.17 -12.75
C LEU A 158 17.08 -15.88 -13.39
N ALA A 159 17.27 -17.17 -13.12
CA ALA A 159 18.33 -18.01 -13.67
C ALA A 159 18.24 -18.19 -15.19
N ALA A 160 17.04 -18.05 -15.76
CA ALA A 160 16.83 -18.05 -17.21
C ALA A 160 17.17 -16.70 -17.88
N GLY A 161 17.46 -15.65 -17.11
CA GLY A 161 18.02 -14.39 -17.60
C GLY A 161 17.13 -13.15 -17.48
N ASN A 162 15.98 -13.24 -16.80
CA ASN A 162 15.08 -12.10 -16.61
C ASN A 162 15.06 -11.65 -15.14
N PRO A 163 15.69 -10.49 -14.80
CA PRO A 163 15.74 -9.99 -13.43
C PRO A 163 14.44 -9.31 -12.96
N GLN A 164 13.45 -9.13 -13.85
CA GLN A 164 12.26 -8.31 -13.59
C GLN A 164 11.10 -9.12 -13.00
N VAL A 165 11.33 -9.75 -11.85
CA VAL A 165 10.31 -10.57 -11.17
C VAL A 165 9.63 -9.82 -10.02
N ILE A 166 8.30 -9.89 -9.97
CA ILE A 166 7.45 -9.31 -8.93
C ILE A 166 6.71 -10.45 -8.25
N LEU A 167 6.89 -10.59 -6.95
CA LEU A 167 6.23 -11.61 -6.15
C LEU A 167 4.81 -11.13 -5.79
N CYS A 168 3.77 -11.93 -6.05
CA CYS A 168 2.40 -11.66 -5.59
C CYS A 168 1.85 -12.71 -4.60
N GLU A 169 1.71 -12.33 -3.32
CA GLU A 169 1.00 -13.13 -2.30
C GLU A 169 -0.51 -13.00 -2.52
N ARG A 170 -1.24 -14.13 -2.48
CA ARG A 170 -2.66 -14.20 -2.89
C ARG A 170 -3.51 -15.17 -2.08
N GLY A 171 -3.02 -15.58 -0.93
CA GLY A 171 -3.63 -16.51 0.01
C GLY A 171 -3.31 -17.97 -0.27
N ILE A 172 -3.17 -18.71 0.82
CA ILE A 172 -2.94 -20.16 0.86
C ILE A 172 -4.21 -20.91 1.27
N ARG A 173 -4.23 -22.23 1.02
CA ARG A 173 -5.28 -23.12 1.48
C ARG A 173 -5.00 -23.52 2.92
N THR A 174 -6.00 -23.35 3.77
CA THR A 174 -6.02 -23.80 5.16
C THR A 174 -7.32 -24.57 5.40
N TYR A 175 -7.61 -24.90 6.66
CA TYR A 175 -8.87 -25.49 7.06
C TYR A 175 -10.02 -24.46 7.19
N GLU A 176 -9.73 -23.16 7.14
CA GLU A 176 -10.72 -22.09 7.41
C GLU A 176 -11.68 -21.88 6.22
N PRO A 177 -13.01 -22.04 6.39
CA PRO A 177 -13.96 -21.99 5.29
C PRO A 177 -14.57 -20.59 5.02
N SER A 178 -14.44 -19.62 5.92
CA SER A 178 -15.10 -18.30 5.79
C SER A 178 -14.50 -17.38 4.72
N THR A 179 -13.31 -17.74 4.21
CA THR A 179 -12.61 -17.07 3.13
C THR A 179 -12.18 -18.08 2.07
N ARG A 180 -12.04 -17.65 0.81
CA ARG A 180 -11.62 -18.53 -0.30
C ARG A 180 -10.23 -19.10 -0.07
N ASN A 181 -9.34 -18.29 0.49
CA ASN A 181 -7.99 -18.62 0.92
C ASN A 181 -7.65 -17.78 2.17
N THR A 182 -6.72 -18.26 3.00
CA THR A 182 -6.19 -17.46 4.10
C THR A 182 -5.05 -16.60 3.56
N LEU A 183 -5.18 -15.27 3.62
CA LEU A 183 -4.10 -14.37 3.24
C LEU A 183 -2.93 -14.51 4.22
N ASP A 184 -1.78 -14.99 3.74
CA ASP A 184 -0.58 -15.13 4.54
C ASP A 184 0.22 -13.83 4.52
N LEU A 185 -0.13 -12.88 5.38
CA LEU A 185 0.60 -11.60 5.48
C LEU A 185 2.04 -11.78 5.96
N SER A 186 2.32 -12.80 6.77
CA SER A 186 3.68 -13.11 7.21
C SER A 186 4.59 -13.42 6.02
N ALA A 187 4.08 -14.04 4.96
CA ALA A 187 4.84 -14.26 3.74
C ALA A 187 5.32 -12.97 3.05
N VAL A 188 4.59 -11.85 3.19
CA VAL A 188 5.06 -10.56 2.67
C VAL A 188 6.34 -10.14 3.38
N GLY A 189 6.35 -10.16 4.71
CA GLY A 189 7.53 -9.80 5.51
C GLY A 189 8.70 -10.75 5.27
N VAL A 190 8.45 -12.06 5.32
CA VAL A 190 9.49 -13.08 5.13
C VAL A 190 10.06 -13.05 3.71
N ALA A 191 9.24 -12.92 2.67
CA ALA A 191 9.75 -12.78 1.30
C ALA A 191 10.62 -11.53 1.19
N LYS A 192 10.20 -10.41 1.76
CA LYS A 192 10.95 -9.15 1.77
C LYS A 192 12.28 -9.20 2.55
N GLU A 193 12.45 -10.16 3.45
CA GLU A 193 13.70 -10.43 4.17
C GLU A 193 14.61 -11.38 3.40
N LEU A 194 14.04 -12.43 2.80
CA LEU A 194 14.78 -13.48 2.10
C LEU A 194 15.07 -13.15 0.62
N SER A 195 14.49 -12.06 0.10
CA SER A 195 14.53 -11.67 -1.32
C SER A 195 14.72 -10.17 -1.49
N HIS A 196 15.39 -9.79 -2.58
CA HIS A 196 15.48 -8.41 -3.06
C HIS A 196 14.29 -7.98 -3.93
N LEU A 197 13.45 -8.93 -4.39
CA LEU A 197 12.37 -8.68 -5.33
C LEU A 197 11.22 -7.87 -4.70
N PRO A 198 10.51 -7.03 -5.49
CA PRO A 198 9.27 -6.40 -5.05
C PRO A 198 8.21 -7.44 -4.67
N VAL A 199 7.45 -7.16 -3.60
CA VAL A 199 6.36 -8.04 -3.13
C VAL A 199 5.04 -7.30 -3.10
N ILE A 200 4.09 -7.70 -3.93
CA ILE A 200 2.73 -7.17 -3.99
C ILE A 200 1.72 -8.16 -3.39
N VAL A 201 0.49 -7.71 -3.14
CA VAL A 201 -0.58 -8.55 -2.58
C VAL A 201 -1.84 -8.49 -3.44
N ASP A 202 -2.48 -9.64 -3.63
CA ASP A 202 -3.82 -9.79 -4.22
C ASP A 202 -4.84 -10.12 -3.11
N PRO A 203 -5.50 -9.11 -2.52
CA PRO A 203 -6.48 -9.31 -1.46
C PRO A 203 -7.82 -9.86 -1.99
N SER A 204 -8.13 -9.63 -3.28
CA SER A 204 -9.40 -10.05 -3.89
C SER A 204 -9.51 -11.57 -3.94
N HIS A 205 -8.51 -12.23 -4.51
CA HIS A 205 -8.50 -13.69 -4.60
C HIS A 205 -8.18 -14.39 -3.29
N ALA A 206 -7.47 -13.72 -2.39
CA ALA A 206 -7.23 -14.24 -1.05
C ALA A 206 -8.56 -14.36 -0.31
N ALA A 207 -9.32 -13.26 -0.19
CA ALA A 207 -10.58 -13.28 0.55
C ALA A 207 -11.69 -14.04 -0.18
N GLY A 208 -11.82 -13.84 -1.50
CA GLY A 208 -12.99 -14.28 -2.27
C GLY A 208 -14.28 -13.54 -1.94
N ARG A 209 -14.21 -12.44 -1.19
CA ARG A 209 -15.35 -11.62 -0.77
C ARG A 209 -14.99 -10.15 -0.69
N ARG A 210 -15.89 -9.31 -1.21
CA ARG A 210 -15.68 -7.88 -1.42
C ARG A 210 -15.44 -7.08 -0.14
N ASP A 211 -16.17 -7.39 0.93
CA ASP A 211 -16.19 -6.66 2.19
C ASP A 211 -14.87 -6.75 2.97
N LEU A 212 -14.04 -7.77 2.71
CA LEU A 212 -12.73 -7.91 3.35
C LEU A 212 -11.60 -7.21 2.58
N ILE A 213 -11.82 -6.82 1.33
CA ILE A 213 -10.74 -6.30 0.46
C ILE A 213 -10.11 -5.04 1.05
N ALA A 214 -10.92 -4.13 1.60
CA ALA A 214 -10.41 -2.89 2.18
C ALA A 214 -9.47 -3.15 3.36
N SER A 215 -9.89 -3.97 4.33
CA SER A 215 -9.09 -4.30 5.50
C SER A 215 -7.80 -5.04 5.14
N LEU A 216 -7.88 -6.03 4.24
CA LEU A 216 -6.72 -6.80 3.81
C LEU A 216 -5.73 -5.93 3.00
N SER A 217 -6.22 -5.00 2.20
CA SER A 217 -5.38 -4.05 1.45
C SER A 217 -4.59 -3.14 2.39
N LYS A 218 -5.25 -2.60 3.42
CA LYS A 218 -4.60 -1.78 4.46
C LYS A 218 -3.55 -2.60 5.21
N ALA A 219 -3.89 -3.81 5.62
CA ALA A 219 -2.99 -4.71 6.32
C ALA A 219 -1.76 -5.09 5.46
N ALA A 220 -1.95 -5.31 4.16
CA ALA A 220 -0.86 -5.59 3.21
C ALA A 220 0.12 -4.41 3.10
N ILE A 221 -0.38 -3.18 2.99
CA ILE A 221 0.49 -1.98 3.00
C ILE A 221 1.23 -1.87 4.33
N ALA A 222 0.54 -2.04 5.45
CA ALA A 222 1.16 -1.99 6.77
C ALA A 222 2.25 -3.06 6.96
N MET A 223 2.09 -4.23 6.33
CA MET A 223 3.08 -5.31 6.29
C MET A 223 4.26 -5.03 5.34
N GLY A 224 4.21 -3.93 4.58
CA GLY A 224 5.28 -3.47 3.71
C GLY A 224 5.17 -3.93 2.26
N ALA A 225 4.00 -4.37 1.79
CA ALA A 225 3.79 -4.65 0.37
C ALA A 225 4.18 -3.45 -0.51
N ASP A 226 4.66 -3.71 -1.72
CA ASP A 226 5.10 -2.71 -2.71
C ASP A 226 4.00 -2.34 -3.72
N GLY A 227 2.87 -3.02 -3.64
CA GLY A 227 1.72 -2.79 -4.49
C GLY A 227 0.55 -3.70 -4.16
N LEU A 228 -0.59 -3.40 -4.76
CA LEU A 228 -1.84 -4.13 -4.59
C LEU A 228 -2.42 -4.46 -5.96
N LEU A 229 -2.82 -5.71 -6.15
CA LEU A 229 -3.53 -6.19 -7.33
C LEU A 229 -4.98 -6.50 -6.95
N ILE A 230 -5.88 -5.56 -7.19
CA ILE A 230 -7.27 -5.63 -6.71
C ILE A 230 -8.24 -5.75 -7.89
N GLU A 231 -9.25 -6.60 -7.74
CA GLU A 231 -10.33 -6.70 -8.72
C GLU A 231 -11.37 -5.60 -8.52
N THR A 232 -11.71 -4.93 -9.62
CA THR A 232 -12.81 -3.96 -9.70
C THR A 232 -13.55 -4.18 -11.00
N HIS A 233 -14.87 -4.06 -10.96
CA HIS A 233 -15.73 -4.23 -12.13
C HIS A 233 -16.73 -3.07 -12.20
N PRO A 234 -17.05 -2.52 -13.40
CA PRO A 234 -18.04 -1.45 -13.52
C PRO A 234 -19.41 -1.85 -12.97
N ASN A 235 -19.80 -3.12 -13.19
CA ASN A 235 -21.02 -3.70 -12.61
C ASN A 235 -20.74 -5.11 -12.07
N PRO A 236 -20.26 -5.27 -10.82
CA PRO A 236 -19.86 -6.58 -10.31
C PRO A 236 -20.97 -7.64 -10.28
N ALA A 237 -22.24 -7.23 -10.28
CA ALA A 237 -23.39 -8.15 -10.28
C ALA A 237 -23.55 -8.89 -11.62
N GLU A 238 -23.06 -8.31 -12.71
CA GLU A 238 -23.14 -8.86 -14.08
C GLU A 238 -21.82 -9.52 -14.54
N ALA A 239 -20.78 -9.49 -13.69
CA ALA A 239 -19.46 -10.01 -14.07
C ALA A 239 -19.52 -11.51 -14.39
N VAL A 240 -18.89 -11.93 -15.48
CA VAL A 240 -18.88 -13.33 -15.95
C VAL A 240 -17.95 -14.22 -15.10
N SER A 241 -17.14 -13.61 -14.24
CA SER A 241 -16.22 -14.28 -13.33
C SER A 241 -15.94 -13.43 -12.09
N ASP A 242 -15.93 -14.07 -10.91
CA ASP A 242 -15.47 -13.48 -9.64
C ASP A 242 -16.15 -12.13 -9.24
N GLY A 243 -17.40 -11.92 -9.66
CA GLY A 243 -18.23 -10.77 -9.25
C GLY A 243 -18.36 -10.54 -7.72
N PRO A 244 -18.52 -11.60 -6.89
CA PRO A 244 -18.60 -11.46 -5.43
C PRO A 244 -17.35 -10.87 -4.76
N GLN A 245 -16.18 -10.93 -5.40
CA GLN A 245 -14.91 -10.37 -4.90
C GLN A 245 -14.47 -9.13 -5.69
N SER A 246 -15.20 -8.69 -6.70
CA SER A 246 -14.89 -7.48 -7.45
C SER A 246 -15.49 -6.27 -6.74
N LEU A 247 -14.70 -5.23 -6.46
CA LEU A 247 -15.20 -3.95 -5.92
C LEU A 247 -16.04 -3.21 -6.97
N THR A 248 -16.98 -2.36 -6.52
CA THR A 248 -17.58 -1.36 -7.40
C THR A 248 -16.58 -0.21 -7.66
N PRO A 249 -16.79 0.61 -8.69
CA PRO A 249 -15.93 1.77 -8.95
C PRO A 249 -15.80 2.71 -7.76
N GLU A 250 -16.89 2.99 -7.06
CA GLU A 250 -16.94 3.89 -5.90
C GLU A 250 -16.11 3.34 -4.75
N GLN A 251 -16.27 2.04 -4.45
CA GLN A 251 -15.51 1.38 -3.39
C GLN A 251 -14.02 1.32 -3.70
N PHE A 252 -13.66 1.08 -4.97
CA PHE A 252 -12.26 1.08 -5.38
C PHE A 252 -11.61 2.46 -5.22
N ILE A 253 -12.31 3.52 -5.64
CA ILE A 253 -11.85 4.91 -5.51
C ILE A 253 -11.78 5.34 -4.03
N GLN A 254 -12.77 4.94 -3.23
CA GLN A 254 -12.78 5.21 -1.79
C GLN A 254 -11.59 4.52 -1.11
N LEU A 255 -11.41 3.21 -1.35
CA LEU A 255 -10.31 2.43 -0.81
C LEU A 255 -8.95 3.08 -1.12
N ALA A 256 -8.74 3.53 -2.36
CA ALA A 256 -7.51 4.22 -2.74
C ALA A 256 -7.23 5.49 -1.92
N GLY A 257 -8.26 6.20 -1.46
CA GLY A 257 -8.10 7.34 -0.55
C GLY A 257 -7.63 6.89 0.84
N GLU A 258 -8.26 5.85 1.37
CA GLU A 258 -7.94 5.29 2.70
C GLU A 258 -6.54 4.67 2.74
N LEU A 259 -6.07 4.07 1.64
CA LEU A 259 -4.73 3.49 1.53
C LEU A 259 -3.62 4.54 1.63
N GLY A 260 -3.89 5.78 1.23
CA GLY A 260 -2.93 6.89 1.35
C GLY A 260 -2.52 7.15 2.80
N VAL A 261 -3.49 7.15 3.72
CA VAL A 261 -3.25 7.36 5.16
C VAL A 261 -2.40 6.23 5.74
N VAL A 262 -2.70 4.97 5.38
CA VAL A 262 -1.93 3.81 5.86
C VAL A 262 -0.52 3.80 5.27
N ALA A 263 -0.35 4.15 3.99
CA ALA A 263 0.97 4.23 3.39
C ALA A 263 1.87 5.25 4.11
N GLN A 264 1.32 6.44 4.43
CA GLN A 264 2.04 7.48 5.17
C GLN A 264 2.49 7.01 6.55
N SER A 265 1.62 6.30 7.31
CA SER A 265 1.96 5.83 8.66
C SER A 265 3.11 4.82 8.70
N VAL A 266 3.41 4.16 7.57
CA VAL A 266 4.56 3.26 7.40
C VAL A 266 5.66 3.83 6.50
N ASN A 267 5.74 5.16 6.38
CA ASN A 267 6.75 5.90 5.61
C ASN A 267 6.81 5.57 4.10
N ARG A 268 5.68 5.15 3.53
CA ARG A 268 5.48 4.90 2.09
C ARG A 268 4.63 6.01 1.48
N VAL A 269 4.57 6.04 0.16
CA VAL A 269 3.81 7.03 -0.61
C VAL A 269 2.72 6.32 -1.42
N PHE A 270 1.57 6.96 -1.61
CA PHE A 270 0.50 6.45 -2.47
C PHE A 270 0.11 7.55 -3.47
N ALA A 271 -0.06 7.23 -4.76
CA ALA A 271 -0.30 8.23 -5.81
C ALA A 271 -1.45 9.20 -5.49
N LYS A 272 -2.53 8.70 -4.86
CA LYS A 272 -3.67 9.53 -4.46
C LYS A 272 -3.38 10.45 -3.28
N SER A 273 -2.35 10.17 -2.47
CA SER A 273 -1.80 11.12 -1.48
C SER A 273 -1.04 12.27 -2.13
N LEU A 274 -0.71 12.21 -3.43
CA LEU A 274 0.01 13.27 -4.15
C LEU A 274 -0.82 13.93 -5.26
N LYS A 275 -2.03 13.43 -5.54
CA LYS A 275 -2.89 13.92 -6.64
C LYS A 275 -4.38 13.96 -6.30
N SER A 276 -4.76 14.11 -5.03
CA SER A 276 -6.08 14.63 -4.71
C SER A 276 -6.07 16.14 -4.96
N GLY A 277 -6.32 16.51 -6.22
CA GLY A 277 -6.67 17.86 -6.62
C GLY A 277 -5.61 18.54 -7.48
N GLN A 278 -6.06 19.23 -8.53
CA GLN A 278 -5.71 20.65 -8.54
C GLN A 278 -5.99 21.16 -7.12
N ASP A 279 -5.05 21.85 -6.49
CA ASP A 279 -5.25 22.49 -5.20
C ASP A 279 -6.48 23.41 -5.28
N THR A 280 -7.68 22.85 -5.09
CA THR A 280 -8.86 23.65 -4.92
C THR A 280 -8.68 24.30 -3.57
N LEU A 281 -9.05 25.57 -3.47
CA LEU A 281 -8.99 26.32 -2.23
C LEU A 281 -9.63 25.55 -1.07
N GLU A 282 -10.68 24.77 -1.35
CA GLU A 282 -11.36 23.91 -0.40
C GLU A 282 -10.51 22.73 0.08
N SER A 283 -9.79 22.05 -0.82
CA SER A 283 -8.89 20.95 -0.42
C SER A 283 -7.69 21.43 0.39
N LEU A 284 -7.12 22.59 0.05
CA LEU A 284 -6.05 23.21 0.83
C LEU A 284 -6.54 23.61 2.22
N ARG A 285 -7.76 24.13 2.33
CA ARG A 285 -8.39 24.44 3.62
C ARG A 285 -8.56 23.20 4.47
N THR A 286 -9.07 22.10 3.91
CA THR A 286 -9.19 20.84 4.66
C THR A 286 -7.83 20.29 5.11
N GLN A 287 -6.77 20.46 4.31
CA GLN A 287 -5.41 20.10 4.73
C GLN A 287 -4.92 20.98 5.89
N ILE A 288 -5.17 22.29 5.85
CA ILE A 288 -4.89 23.20 6.96
C ILE A 288 -5.67 22.77 8.21
N ASP A 289 -6.97 22.50 8.09
CA ASP A 289 -7.81 22.06 9.21
C ASP A 289 -7.27 20.79 9.87
N SER A 290 -6.77 19.83 9.08
CA SER A 290 -6.15 18.61 9.59
C SER A 290 -4.83 18.87 10.30
N ILE A 291 -4.01 19.82 9.81
CA ILE A 291 -2.75 20.21 10.46
C ILE A 291 -3.05 20.93 11.77
N ASP A 292 -4.02 21.84 11.79
CA ASP A 292 -4.45 22.58 12.98
C ASP A 292 -4.97 21.62 14.05
N GLN A 293 -5.77 20.62 13.66
CA GLN A 293 -6.21 19.56 14.56
C GLN A 293 -5.02 18.80 15.16
N ALA A 294 -4.03 18.40 14.34
CA ALA A 294 -2.84 17.72 14.81
C ALA A 294 -1.97 18.59 15.75
N ILE A 295 -1.92 19.91 15.53
CA ILE A 295 -1.26 20.86 16.42
C ILE A 295 -1.95 20.88 17.79
N ILE A 296 -3.28 20.97 17.82
CA ILE A 296 -4.05 20.96 19.07
C ILE A 296 -3.86 19.65 19.84
N GLU A 297 -3.95 18.51 19.16
CA GLU A 297 -3.73 17.19 19.78
C GLU A 297 -2.31 17.05 20.33
N SER A 298 -1.30 17.50 19.58
CA SER A 298 0.09 17.50 20.03
C SER A 298 0.32 18.41 21.23
N LEU A 299 -0.32 19.57 21.27
CA LEU A 299 -0.28 20.47 22.42
C LEU A 299 -0.96 19.86 23.64
N ALA A 300 -2.10 19.20 23.47
CA ALA A 300 -2.81 18.50 24.55
C ALA A 300 -1.95 17.37 25.13
N ALA A 301 -1.38 16.52 24.29
CA ALA A 301 -0.47 15.45 24.70
C ALA A 301 0.76 16.02 25.43
N ARG A 302 1.35 17.11 24.90
CA ARG A 302 2.45 17.82 25.57
C ARG A 302 2.06 18.33 26.94
N MET A 303 0.87 18.91 27.10
CA MET A 303 0.38 19.41 28.39
C MET A 303 0.19 18.29 29.41
N GLU A 304 -0.28 17.12 29.00
CA GLU A 304 -0.39 15.96 29.88
C GLU A 304 0.99 15.51 30.41
N ILE A 305 1.99 15.46 29.53
CA ILE A 305 3.38 15.14 29.90
C ILE A 305 3.95 16.23 30.83
N VAL A 306 3.71 17.50 30.52
CA VAL A 306 4.12 18.62 31.37
C VAL A 306 3.51 18.51 32.76
N ARG A 307 2.23 18.12 32.90
CA ARG A 307 1.61 17.89 34.21
C ARG A 307 2.35 16.81 35.00
N LYS A 308 2.66 15.67 34.37
CA LYS A 308 3.46 14.59 34.98
C LYS A 308 4.85 15.07 35.42
N VAL A 309 5.52 15.90 34.61
CA VAL A 309 6.80 16.53 34.98
C VAL A 309 6.62 17.49 36.15
N GLY A 310 5.52 18.23 36.19
CA GLY A 310 5.18 19.17 37.26
C GLY A 310 5.02 18.49 38.61
N ASP A 311 4.38 17.31 38.63
CA ASP A 311 4.21 16.49 39.84
C ASP A 311 5.54 16.07 40.49
N GLN A 312 6.62 15.98 39.71
CA GLN A 312 7.96 15.65 40.20
C GLN A 312 8.76 16.85 40.70
N LYS A 313 8.33 18.08 40.40
CA LYS A 313 9.03 19.32 40.80
C LYS A 313 8.52 19.82 42.16
N ARG A 314 9.32 20.60 42.89
CA ARG A 314 8.83 21.40 44.03
C ARG A 314 8.11 22.67 43.53
N LEU A 315 7.20 23.23 44.34
CA LEU A 315 6.36 24.38 43.99
C LEU A 315 7.17 25.65 43.65
N ASP A 316 8.31 25.82 44.30
CA ASP A 316 9.27 26.94 44.11
C ASP A 316 10.16 26.79 42.86
N ARG A 317 10.13 25.64 42.18
CA ARG A 317 11.02 25.31 41.03
C ARG A 317 10.28 24.84 39.79
N VAL A 318 9.04 25.28 39.63
CA VAL A 318 8.20 24.89 38.47
C VAL A 318 8.81 25.44 37.16
N LYS A 319 9.22 26.72 37.17
CA LYS A 319 9.85 27.38 36.03
C LYS A 319 11.36 27.10 35.97
N ASP A 320 11.85 26.68 34.81
CA ASP A 320 13.26 26.45 34.54
C ASP A 320 13.69 27.26 33.30
N THR A 321 14.21 28.45 33.55
CA THR A 321 14.55 29.42 32.51
C THR A 321 15.75 28.99 31.66
N ASN A 322 16.67 28.20 32.19
CA ASN A 322 17.81 27.70 31.42
C ASN A 322 17.34 26.63 30.44
N ARG A 323 16.50 25.71 30.91
CA ARG A 323 15.93 24.67 30.05
C ARG A 323 15.02 25.24 28.97
N GLU A 324 14.21 26.26 29.28
CA GLU A 324 13.38 26.95 28.29
C GLU A 324 14.23 27.58 27.17
N LYS A 325 15.35 28.23 27.52
CA LYS A 325 16.29 28.81 26.53
C LYS A 325 16.91 27.75 25.62
N GLU A 326 17.36 26.63 26.19
CA GLU A 326 17.93 25.51 25.41
C GLU A 326 16.92 24.93 24.42
N ILE A 327 15.69 24.66 24.90
CA ILE A 327 14.62 24.11 24.06
C ILE A 327 14.27 25.10 22.95
N LEU A 328 14.13 26.39 23.28
CA LEU A 328 13.80 27.42 22.30
C LEU A 328 14.87 27.53 21.22
N GLN A 329 16.16 27.52 21.60
CA GLN A 329 17.24 27.57 20.63
C GLN A 329 17.23 26.35 19.69
N ARG A 330 17.02 25.15 20.23
CA ARG A 330 16.90 23.92 19.42
C ARG A 330 15.73 23.99 18.44
N LEU A 331 14.57 24.48 18.88
CA LEU A 331 13.39 24.62 18.04
C LEU A 331 13.56 25.69 16.96
N VAL A 332 14.26 26.79 17.28
CA VAL A 332 14.61 27.82 16.29
C VAL A 332 15.53 27.26 15.21
N ASN A 333 16.52 26.43 15.59
CA ASN A 333 17.39 25.76 14.62
C ASN A 333 16.59 24.81 13.71
N GLN A 334 15.71 24.00 14.29
CA GLN A 334 14.84 23.10 13.53
C GLN A 334 13.87 23.87 12.61
N ALA A 335 13.38 25.03 13.04
CA ALA A 335 12.54 25.89 12.21
C ALA A 335 13.30 26.42 10.99
N MET A 336 14.58 26.79 11.15
CA MET A 336 15.44 27.19 10.01
C MET A 336 15.61 26.06 9.01
N GLU A 337 15.87 24.83 9.47
CA GLU A 337 15.99 23.64 8.59
C GLU A 337 14.69 23.37 7.81
N LEU A 338 13.54 23.58 8.46
CA LEU A 338 12.21 23.40 7.87
C LEU A 338 11.69 24.62 7.10
N GLN A 339 12.51 25.67 6.93
CA GLN A 339 12.14 26.93 6.27
C GLN A 339 10.92 27.64 6.92
N LEU A 340 10.69 27.39 8.21
CA LEU A 340 9.67 28.07 9.00
C LEU A 340 10.22 29.39 9.57
N PRO A 341 9.50 30.52 9.48
CA PRO A 341 9.95 31.79 10.05
C PRO A 341 10.30 31.68 11.54
N THR A 342 11.56 31.91 11.89
CA THR A 342 12.03 31.72 13.28
C THR A 342 11.33 32.62 14.29
N ASP A 343 10.87 33.80 13.85
CA ASP A 343 10.11 34.73 14.69
C ASP A 343 8.75 34.17 15.12
N LEU A 344 8.16 33.28 14.32
CA LEU A 344 6.92 32.59 14.69
C LEU A 344 7.16 31.65 15.88
N VAL A 345 8.23 30.85 15.83
CA VAL A 345 8.63 29.96 16.93
C VAL A 345 8.97 30.75 18.19
N LYS A 346 9.71 31.86 18.05
CA LYS A 346 10.05 32.76 19.16
C LYS A 346 8.84 33.43 19.80
N LYS A 347 7.69 33.51 19.11
CA LYS A 347 6.44 34.07 19.68
C LYS A 347 5.56 32.99 20.29
N ILE A 348 5.38 31.85 19.60
CA ILE A 348 4.44 30.80 20.02
C ILE A 348 4.97 30.01 21.22
N TYR A 349 6.24 29.60 21.20
CA TYR A 349 6.75 28.69 22.22
C TYR A 349 6.85 29.30 23.62
N PRO A 350 7.22 30.58 23.80
CA PRO A 350 7.13 31.22 25.11
C PRO A 350 5.71 31.20 25.69
N LEU A 351 4.67 31.40 24.88
CA LEU A 351 3.27 31.30 25.32
C LEU A 351 2.91 29.87 25.73
N ILE A 352 3.40 28.86 24.99
CA ILE A 352 3.22 27.45 25.35
C ILE A 352 3.92 27.13 26.68
N PHE A 353 5.12 27.65 26.92
CA PHE A 353 5.87 27.45 28.16
C PHE A 353 5.18 28.13 29.35
N GLU A 354 4.71 29.36 29.15
CA GLU A 354 3.99 30.11 30.17
C GLU A 354 2.68 29.41 30.56
N SER A 355 1.87 28.99 29.58
CA SER A 355 0.64 28.24 29.82
C SER A 355 0.89 26.93 30.59
N ALA A 356 1.97 26.21 30.23
CA ALA A 356 2.43 25.03 30.96
C ALA A 356 2.75 25.33 32.43
N VAL A 357 3.53 26.37 32.70
CA VAL A 357 3.91 26.77 34.07
C VAL A 357 2.67 27.19 34.87
N GLN A 358 1.76 27.96 34.28
CA GLN A 358 0.52 28.37 34.93
C GLN A 358 -0.37 27.17 35.28
N SER A 359 -0.52 26.21 34.36
CA SER A 359 -1.27 24.98 34.62
C SER A 359 -0.67 24.17 35.78
N GLN A 360 0.66 24.05 35.84
CA GLN A 360 1.35 23.34 36.92
C GLN A 360 1.18 24.01 38.28
N ILE A 361 1.24 25.35 38.33
CA ILE A 361 1.00 26.11 39.56
C ILE A 361 -0.46 25.92 40.02
N LYS A 362 -1.42 26.03 39.10
CA LYS A 362 -2.84 25.87 39.41
C LYS A 362 -3.17 24.48 39.93
N ASP A 363 -2.66 23.43 39.29
CA ASP A 363 -2.87 22.04 39.70
C ASP A 363 -2.29 21.76 41.10
N LYS A 364 -1.14 22.37 41.44
CA LYS A 364 -0.55 22.24 42.79
C LYS A 364 -1.28 23.01 43.87
N LEU A 365 -1.69 24.25 43.60
CA LEU A 365 -2.51 25.03 44.53
C LEU A 365 -3.86 24.36 44.83
N ALA A 366 -4.43 23.64 43.85
CA ALA A 366 -5.64 22.84 44.07
C ALA A 366 -5.36 21.65 45.01
N LYS A 367 -4.25 20.92 44.79
CA LYS A 367 -3.83 19.79 45.66
C LYS A 367 -3.54 20.24 47.10
N ASP A 368 -2.87 21.38 47.29
CA ASP A 368 -2.59 21.91 48.63
C ASP A 368 -3.87 22.29 49.38
N LYS A 369 -4.85 22.91 48.71
CA LYS A 369 -6.16 23.24 49.31
C LYS A 369 -6.98 22.00 49.68
N ASP A 370 -6.90 20.94 48.88
CA ASP A 370 -7.57 19.67 49.20
C ASP A 370 -6.89 18.96 50.38
N LEU A 371 -5.56 19.05 50.53
CA LEU A 371 -4.82 18.53 51.69
C LEU A 371 -5.16 19.30 52.98
N GLU A 372 -5.27 20.63 52.92
CA GLU A 372 -5.70 21.45 54.06
C GLU A 372 -7.12 21.08 54.53
N ARG A 373 -8.06 20.88 53.59
CA ARG A 373 -9.43 20.46 53.89
C ARG A 373 -9.54 19.07 54.54
N VAL A 374 -8.65 18.15 54.21
CA VAL A 374 -8.62 16.80 54.80
C VAL A 374 -7.96 16.81 56.18
N SER A 375 -7.15 17.81 56.50
CA SER A 375 -6.52 17.97 57.83
C SER A 375 -7.40 18.64 58.89
N GLU A 376 -8.53 19.24 58.48
CA GLU A 376 -9.54 19.87 59.35
C GLU A 376 -10.72 18.95 59.71
N LEU A 377 -10.71 17.70 59.23
CA LEU A 377 -11.63 16.61 59.58
C LEU A 377 -10.92 15.59 60.47
#